data_AF-A0A969KH78-F1
#
_entry.id   AF-A0A969KH78-F1
#
_cell.length_a   1.000
_cell.length_b   1.000
_cell.length_c   1.000
_cell.angle_alpha   90.00
_cell.angle_beta   90.00
_cell.angle_gamma   90.00
#
_symmetry.space_group_name_H-M   'P 1'
#
loop_
_entity.id
_entity.type
_entity.pdbx_description
1 polymer ?
#
loop_
_entity_poly.entity_id
_entity_poly.type
_entity_poly.pdbx_seq_one_letter_code
_entity_poly.pdbx_strand_id
1 'polypeptide(L)'
;TKILTRHIDGWEKAGSKDPALLAKPCPKASPIVTNAWRRQQEQFFVKGNSALKSGGGIVFCLGSLIFDRLMLSTKQANLKNLKNKDWTLALIGFSENKESSHISTSLNIGIDQEKIFFTNYNDFALALIDQGVPSLETFSGEFITLAGERVILSD
;
A
#
# COMPACT_ATOMS: atom_id res chain seq x y z
N THR A 1 -1.62 -13.18 -12.52
CA THR A 1 -2.38 -12.71 -13.71
C THR A 1 -3.08 -13.84 -14.46
N LYS A 2 -2.38 -14.90 -14.92
CA LYS A 2 -2.98 -15.98 -15.74
C LYS A 2 -4.20 -16.69 -15.13
N ILE A 3 -4.33 -16.75 -13.81
CA ILE A 3 -5.43 -17.45 -13.12
C ILE A 3 -6.74 -16.65 -13.17
N LEU A 4 -6.67 -15.33 -12.98
CA LEU A 4 -7.85 -14.46 -13.12
C LEU A 4 -8.35 -14.46 -14.57
N THR A 5 -7.43 -14.38 -15.54
CA THR A 5 -7.77 -14.48 -16.96
C THR A 5 -8.49 -15.79 -17.26
N ARG A 6 -7.92 -16.94 -16.87
CA ARG A 6 -8.58 -18.25 -17.06
C ARG A 6 -9.93 -18.36 -16.36
N HIS A 7 -10.10 -17.70 -15.23
CA HIS A 7 -11.36 -17.70 -14.48
C HIS A 7 -12.45 -16.95 -15.25
N ILE A 8 -12.11 -15.77 -15.80
CA ILE A 8 -13.01 -14.97 -16.65
C ILE A 8 -13.29 -15.71 -17.96
N ASP A 9 -12.26 -16.25 -18.62
CA ASP A 9 -12.42 -17.03 -19.86
C ASP A 9 -13.32 -18.26 -19.65
N GLY A 10 -13.21 -18.90 -18.48
CA GLY A 10 -14.05 -20.04 -18.10
C GLY A 10 -15.50 -19.64 -17.86
N TRP A 11 -15.73 -18.47 -17.25
CA TRP A 11 -17.07 -17.90 -17.11
C TRP A 11 -17.68 -17.51 -18.46
N GLU A 12 -16.91 -16.86 -19.34
CA GLU A 12 -17.38 -16.44 -20.66
C GLU A 12 -17.80 -17.64 -21.53
N LYS A 13 -17.05 -18.74 -21.43
CA LYS A 13 -17.34 -20.00 -22.15
C LYS A 13 -18.46 -20.83 -21.51
N ALA A 14 -18.85 -20.53 -20.27
CA ALA A 14 -19.99 -21.18 -19.65
C ALA A 14 -21.27 -20.61 -20.31
N GLY A 15 -21.98 -21.44 -21.08
CA GLY A 15 -23.16 -21.02 -21.85
C GLY A 15 -24.25 -20.32 -21.02
N SER A 16 -24.29 -20.57 -19.70
CA SER A 16 -25.00 -19.74 -18.73
C SER A 16 -24.04 -18.71 -18.12
N LYS A 17 -24.27 -17.42 -18.38
CA LYS A 17 -23.55 -16.29 -17.75
C LYS A 17 -23.91 -16.13 -16.27
N ASP A 18 -23.78 -17.21 -15.50
CA ASP A 18 -24.16 -17.28 -14.08
C ASP A 18 -23.16 -16.49 -13.21
N PRO A 19 -23.61 -15.46 -12.47
CA PRO A 19 -22.76 -14.70 -11.55
C PRO A 19 -22.11 -15.55 -10.46
N ALA A 20 -22.71 -16.68 -10.07
CA ALA A 20 -22.15 -17.56 -9.03
C ALA A 20 -20.80 -18.16 -9.44
N LEU A 21 -20.54 -18.29 -10.75
CA LEU A 21 -19.24 -18.74 -11.26
C LEU A 21 -18.13 -17.70 -11.03
N LEU A 22 -18.43 -16.40 -11.16
CA LEU A 22 -17.49 -15.30 -10.90
C LEU A 22 -17.21 -15.10 -9.41
N ALA A 23 -18.14 -15.52 -8.55
CA ALA A 23 -17.99 -15.44 -7.10
C ALA A 23 -17.05 -16.52 -6.53
N LYS A 24 -16.61 -17.50 -7.33
CA LYS A 24 -15.72 -18.55 -6.85
C LYS A 24 -14.33 -17.99 -6.54
N PRO A 25 -13.77 -18.26 -5.35
CA PRO A 25 -12.44 -17.75 -4.97
C PRO A 25 -11.35 -18.19 -5.96
N CYS A 26 -10.42 -17.28 -6.26
CA CYS A 26 -9.22 -17.56 -7.04
C CYS A 26 -8.00 -17.70 -6.10
N PRO A 27 -7.64 -18.91 -5.63
CA PRO A 27 -6.73 -19.14 -4.50
C PRO A 27 -5.26 -18.71 -4.69
N LYS A 28 -4.89 -18.22 -5.88
CA LYS A 28 -3.52 -17.79 -6.23
C LYS A 28 -3.47 -16.39 -6.83
N ALA A 29 -4.54 -15.63 -6.72
CA ALA A 29 -4.56 -14.23 -7.10
C ALA A 29 -4.10 -13.38 -5.91
N SER A 30 -2.84 -12.95 -5.91
CA SER A 30 -2.32 -12.03 -4.90
C SER A 30 -2.54 -10.57 -5.31
N PRO A 31 -2.84 -9.66 -4.36
CA PRO A 31 -2.97 -8.24 -4.65
C PRO A 31 -1.62 -7.63 -5.04
N ILE A 32 -1.63 -6.70 -6.00
CA ILE A 32 -0.40 -6.02 -6.48
C ILE A 32 -0.12 -4.76 -5.64
N VAL A 33 0.01 -4.94 -4.32
CA VAL A 33 0.08 -3.84 -3.33
C VAL A 33 1.26 -2.91 -3.59
N THR A 34 2.44 -3.45 -3.94
CA THR A 34 3.64 -2.64 -4.25
C THR A 34 3.42 -1.69 -5.41
N ASN A 35 2.81 -2.18 -6.49
CA ASN A 35 2.54 -1.35 -7.66
C ASN A 35 1.45 -0.31 -7.37
N ALA A 36 0.41 -0.69 -6.62
CA ALA A 36 -0.63 0.24 -6.21
C ALA A 36 -0.06 1.38 -5.37
N TRP A 37 0.81 1.06 -4.40
CA TRP A 37 1.49 2.07 -3.59
C TRP A 37 2.41 2.96 -4.43
N ARG A 38 3.23 2.39 -5.33
CA ARG A 38 4.15 3.17 -6.18
C ARG A 38 3.43 4.26 -6.98
N ARG A 39 2.20 3.98 -7.47
CA ARG A 39 1.37 4.96 -8.19
C ARG A 39 0.80 6.05 -7.31
N GLN A 40 0.59 5.76 -6.03
CA GLN A 40 0.06 6.72 -5.05
C GLN A 40 1.17 7.54 -4.38
N GLN A 41 2.39 7.01 -4.35
CA GLN A 41 3.52 7.60 -3.66
C GLN A 41 3.84 9.02 -4.16
N GLU A 42 3.87 9.23 -5.48
CA GLU A 42 4.09 10.57 -6.04
C GLU A 42 3.00 11.55 -5.62
N GLN A 43 1.73 11.13 -5.68
CA GLN A 43 0.60 11.94 -5.26
C GLN A 43 0.68 12.29 -3.77
N PHE A 44 1.09 11.33 -2.94
CA PHE A 44 1.31 11.54 -1.52
C PHE A 44 2.34 12.63 -1.27
N PHE A 45 3.50 12.55 -1.94
CA PHE A 45 4.58 13.52 -1.76
C PHE A 45 4.25 14.91 -2.31
N VAL A 46 3.68 14.98 -3.52
CA VAL A 46 3.36 16.27 -4.18
C VAL A 46 2.22 16.99 -3.47
N LYS A 47 1.10 16.28 -3.22
CA LYS A 47 -0.08 16.90 -2.58
C LYS A 47 0.16 17.17 -1.10
N GLY A 48 0.88 16.30 -0.41
CA GLY A 48 1.22 16.50 1.00
C GLY A 48 2.09 17.75 1.21
N ASN A 49 3.12 17.93 0.38
CA ASN A 49 3.93 19.16 0.41
C ASN A 49 3.11 20.41 0.06
N SER A 50 2.20 20.32 -0.92
CA SER A 50 1.32 21.45 -1.27
C SER A 50 0.39 21.82 -0.10
N ALA A 51 -0.18 20.83 0.59
CA ALA A 51 -1.03 21.06 1.76
C ALA A 51 -0.26 21.75 2.90
N LEU A 52 0.93 21.24 3.24
CA LEU A 52 1.78 21.82 4.27
C LEU A 52 2.21 23.26 3.97
N LYS A 53 2.65 23.53 2.73
CA LYS A 53 3.03 24.90 2.30
C LYS A 53 1.87 25.89 2.38
N SER A 54 0.64 25.38 2.31
CA SER A 54 -0.58 26.17 2.47
C SER A 54 -1.02 26.30 3.93
N GLY A 55 -0.25 25.77 4.89
CA GLY A 55 -0.59 25.77 6.32
C GLY A 55 -1.64 24.73 6.71
N GLY A 56 -1.99 23.80 5.82
CA GLY A 56 -2.99 22.76 6.05
C GLY A 56 -2.39 21.38 6.37
N GLY A 57 -3.27 20.43 6.65
CA GLY A 57 -2.95 19.00 6.75
C GLY A 57 -3.47 18.22 5.55
N ILE A 58 -2.96 17.00 5.37
CA ILE A 58 -3.43 16.06 4.35
C ILE A 58 -4.12 14.85 5.01
N VAL A 59 -5.28 14.49 4.47
CA VAL A 59 -5.96 13.23 4.81
C VAL A 59 -5.77 12.26 3.66
N PHE A 60 -5.30 11.06 3.97
CA PHE A 60 -4.98 10.04 3.00
C PHE A 60 -5.76 8.77 3.31
N CYS A 61 -6.85 8.57 2.56
CA CYS A 61 -7.75 7.44 2.70
C CYS A 61 -7.25 6.26 1.86
N LEU A 62 -7.11 5.10 2.48
CA LEU A 62 -6.43 3.94 1.90
C LEU A 62 -7.21 2.65 2.14
N GLY A 63 -7.16 1.73 1.19
CA GLY A 63 -7.60 0.36 1.45
C GLY A 63 -6.67 -0.31 2.47
N SER A 64 -7.23 -1.19 3.30
CA SER A 64 -6.52 -1.88 4.40
C SER A 64 -5.14 -2.42 4.03
N LEU A 65 -4.99 -3.05 2.86
CA LEU A 65 -3.71 -3.63 2.43
C LEU A 65 -2.60 -2.60 2.22
N ILE A 66 -2.94 -1.39 1.74
CA ILE A 66 -1.96 -0.32 1.57
C ILE A 66 -1.65 0.28 2.93
N PHE A 67 -2.66 0.50 3.77
CA PHE A 67 -2.48 0.99 5.14
C PHE A 67 -1.50 0.10 5.91
N ASP A 68 -1.74 -1.22 5.94
CA ASP A 68 -0.90 -2.18 6.68
C ASP A 68 0.54 -2.18 6.17
N ARG A 69 0.73 -2.10 4.86
CA ARG A 69 2.05 -1.97 4.24
C ARG A 69 2.77 -0.71 4.72
N LEU A 70 2.09 0.44 4.70
CA LEU A 70 2.70 1.71 5.10
C LEU A 70 3.10 1.68 6.58
N MET A 71 2.20 1.25 7.45
CA MET A 71 2.48 1.15 8.88
C MET A 71 3.63 0.18 9.18
N LEU A 72 3.73 -0.93 8.44
CA LEU A 72 4.87 -1.83 8.56
C LEU A 72 6.17 -1.15 8.12
N SER A 73 6.14 -0.40 7.02
CA SER A 73 7.32 0.27 6.48
C SER A 73 7.84 1.40 7.35
N THR A 74 6.97 2.06 8.13
CA THR A 74 7.35 3.15 9.04
C THR A 74 7.50 2.69 10.49
N LYS A 75 7.44 1.38 10.77
CA LYS A 75 7.40 0.82 12.12
C LYS A 75 8.63 1.20 12.96
N GLN A 76 9.80 1.29 12.34
CA GLN A 76 11.06 1.60 13.02
C GLN A 76 11.19 3.08 13.41
N ALA A 77 10.46 3.97 12.75
CA ALA A 77 10.55 5.42 12.99
C ALA A 77 9.82 5.90 14.26
N ASN A 78 9.11 5.01 14.97
CA ASN A 78 8.40 5.31 16.22
C ASN A 78 7.55 6.59 16.17
N LEU A 79 6.78 6.74 15.10
CA LEU A 79 5.98 7.93 14.83
C LEU A 79 4.93 8.15 15.92
N LYS A 80 4.82 9.40 16.39
CA LYS A 80 3.85 9.76 17.42
C LYS A 80 2.44 9.80 16.84
N ASN A 81 1.48 9.26 17.60
CA ASN A 81 0.07 9.45 17.31
C ASN A 81 -0.40 10.82 17.84
N LEU A 82 -0.88 11.68 16.95
CA LEU A 82 -1.25 13.07 17.21
C LEU A 82 -2.77 13.33 17.10
N LYS A 83 -3.62 12.30 17.24
CA LYS A 83 -5.08 12.38 17.04
C LYS A 83 -5.77 13.59 17.71
N ASN A 84 -5.32 13.98 18.91
CA ASN A 84 -5.88 15.08 19.69
C ASN A 84 -4.94 16.29 19.79
N LYS A 85 -4.00 16.44 18.85
CA LYS A 85 -2.98 17.49 18.81
C LYS A 85 -2.88 18.05 17.38
N ASP A 86 -1.90 18.90 17.14
CA ASP A 86 -1.60 19.46 15.83
C ASP A 86 -0.96 18.42 14.91
N TRP A 87 -1.80 17.59 14.29
CA TRP A 87 -1.39 16.68 13.22
C TRP A 87 -1.41 17.39 11.87
N THR A 88 -0.57 16.92 10.96
CA THR A 88 -0.56 17.40 9.56
C THR A 88 -0.77 16.28 8.55
N LEU A 89 -0.80 15.02 9.01
CA LEU A 89 -1.18 13.85 8.24
C LEU A 89 -2.21 13.02 9.02
N ALA A 90 -3.27 12.60 8.34
CA ALA A 90 -4.18 11.55 8.80
C ALA A 90 -4.22 10.41 7.78
N LEU A 91 -3.90 9.20 8.21
CA LEU A 91 -4.11 7.97 7.45
C LEU A 91 -5.42 7.33 7.90
N ILE A 92 -6.33 7.09 6.96
CA ILE A 92 -7.64 6.51 7.25
C ILE A 92 -7.84 5.25 6.40
N GLY A 93 -7.82 4.10 7.05
CA GLY A 93 -8.13 2.81 6.45
C GLY A 93 -9.63 2.66 6.19
N PHE A 94 -9.98 2.13 5.03
CA PHE A 94 -11.33 1.69 4.73
C PHE A 94 -11.34 0.24 4.25
N SER A 95 -12.42 -0.46 4.56
CA SER A 95 -12.64 -1.85 4.18
C SER A 95 -14.12 -2.13 3.95
N GLU A 96 -14.41 -3.25 3.31
CA GLU A 96 -15.77 -3.76 3.24
C GLU A 96 -16.28 -4.15 4.64
N ASN A 97 -17.50 -3.72 4.96
CA ASN A 97 -18.18 -4.08 6.19
C ASN A 97 -18.80 -5.46 6.07
N LYS A 98 -18.11 -6.46 6.64
CA LYS A 98 -18.52 -7.87 6.63
C LYS A 98 -19.74 -8.17 7.49
N GLU A 99 -20.13 -7.26 8.38
CA GLU A 99 -21.32 -7.42 9.23
C GLU A 99 -22.61 -7.04 8.51
N SER A 100 -22.51 -6.26 7.43
CA SER A 100 -23.68 -5.94 6.62
C SER A 100 -24.05 -7.11 5.73
N SER A 101 -25.29 -7.58 5.87
CA SER A 101 -25.82 -8.70 5.08
C SER A 101 -25.62 -8.47 3.58
N HIS A 102 -25.19 -9.52 2.87
CA HIS A 102 -24.97 -9.57 1.40
C HIS A 102 -26.21 -9.29 0.52
N ILE A 103 -27.27 -8.71 1.09
CA ILE A 103 -28.54 -8.39 0.44
C ILE A 103 -28.43 -7.07 -0.37
N SER A 104 -27.40 -6.26 -0.11
CA SER A 104 -27.17 -5.00 -0.81
C SER A 104 -26.62 -5.23 -2.22
N THR A 105 -27.19 -4.54 -3.22
CA THR A 105 -26.66 -4.45 -4.59
C THR A 105 -25.36 -3.64 -4.69
N SER A 106 -24.92 -3.02 -3.58
CA SER A 106 -23.67 -2.26 -3.48
C SER A 106 -22.78 -2.75 -2.34
N LEU A 107 -21.47 -2.73 -2.56
CA LEU A 107 -20.45 -2.95 -1.53
C LEU A 107 -20.57 -1.91 -0.42
N ASN A 108 -20.79 -2.37 0.80
CA ASN A 108 -20.80 -1.50 1.97
C ASN A 108 -19.36 -1.25 2.42
N ILE A 109 -18.82 -0.08 2.11
CA ILE A 109 -17.47 0.32 2.50
C ILE A 109 -17.57 1.23 3.72
N GLY A 110 -16.88 0.84 4.78
CA GLY A 110 -16.80 1.60 6.03
C GLY A 110 -15.37 2.01 6.35
N ILE A 111 -15.24 2.99 7.26
CA ILE A 111 -13.96 3.33 7.88
C ILE A 111 -13.62 2.21 8.88
N ASP A 112 -12.41 1.68 8.75
CA ASP A 112 -11.85 0.73 9.69
C ASP A 112 -11.28 1.52 10.89
N GLN A 113 -11.97 1.48 12.02
CA GLN A 113 -11.61 2.25 13.22
C GLN A 113 -10.26 1.83 13.82
N GLU A 114 -9.81 0.61 13.55
CA GLU A 114 -8.50 0.11 13.98
C GLU A 114 -7.37 0.64 13.09
N LYS A 115 -7.71 1.14 11.90
CA LYS A 115 -6.76 1.65 10.90
C LYS A 115 -6.88 3.16 10.74
N ILE A 116 -6.78 3.87 11.85
CA ILE A 116 -6.72 5.33 11.85
C ILE A 116 -5.45 5.79 12.56
N PHE A 117 -4.63 6.55 11.85
CA PHE A 117 -3.36 7.05 12.40
C PHE A 117 -3.17 8.53 12.05
N PHE A 118 -2.89 9.35 13.05
CA PHE A 118 -2.65 10.79 12.90
C PHE A 118 -1.22 11.09 13.29
N THR A 119 -0.49 11.85 12.49
CA THR A 119 0.91 12.17 12.78
C THR A 119 1.36 13.44 12.05
N ASN A 120 2.65 13.76 12.15
CA ASN A 120 3.26 14.81 11.36
C ASN A 120 3.63 14.26 9.97
N TYR A 121 3.21 14.97 8.92
CA TYR A 121 3.49 14.57 7.55
C TYR A 121 4.98 14.46 7.24
N ASN A 122 5.82 15.40 7.70
CA ASN A 122 7.25 15.40 7.39
C ASN A 122 7.95 14.21 8.03
N ASP A 123 7.64 13.94 9.31
CA ASP A 123 8.19 12.78 10.02
C ASP A 123 7.80 11.48 9.33
N PHE A 124 6.54 11.37 8.90
CA PHE A 124 6.05 10.19 8.16
C PHE A 124 6.71 10.06 6.78
N ALA A 125 6.85 11.16 6.04
CA ALA A 125 7.50 11.18 4.74
C ALA A 125 8.99 10.79 4.83
N LEU A 126 9.70 11.29 5.85
CA LEU A 126 11.07 10.90 6.14
C LEU A 126 11.16 9.41 6.49
N ALA A 127 10.27 8.91 7.35
CA ALA A 127 10.20 7.49 7.70
C ALA A 127 9.94 6.59 6.48
N LEU A 128 9.23 7.09 5.46
CA LEU A 128 9.02 6.36 4.21
C LEU A 128 10.26 6.37 3.29
N ILE A 129 11.09 7.40 3.36
CA ILE A 129 12.30 7.52 2.52
C ILE A 129 13.46 6.75 3.15
N ASP A 130 13.59 6.82 4.47
CA ASP A 130 14.67 6.19 5.25
C ASP A 130 14.45 4.68 5.45
N GLN A 131 13.84 4.02 4.45
CA GLN A 131 13.62 2.58 4.45
C GLN A 131 14.91 1.85 4.06
N GLY A 132 15.47 1.12 5.02
CA GLY A 132 16.64 0.27 4.81
C GLY A 132 17.42 0.10 6.10
N VAL A 133 18.09 -1.03 6.25
CA VAL A 133 19.05 -1.22 7.34
C VAL A 133 20.45 -1.12 6.72
N PRO A 134 21.42 -0.46 7.38
CA PRO A 134 22.80 -0.51 6.94
C PRO A 134 23.23 -1.95 6.70
N SER A 135 23.68 -2.27 5.48
CA SER A 135 24.14 -3.59 5.10
C SER A 135 25.40 -3.44 4.24
N LEU A 136 26.55 -3.44 4.90
CA LEU A 136 27.86 -3.39 4.23
C LEU A 136 28.05 -4.59 3.30
N GLU A 137 27.57 -5.76 3.71
CA GLU A 137 27.57 -7.00 2.91
C GLU A 137 26.80 -6.88 1.58
N THR A 138 25.83 -5.96 1.47
CA THR A 138 25.14 -5.70 0.19
C THR A 138 26.06 -4.99 -0.81
N PHE A 139 27.11 -4.32 -0.32
CA PHE A 139 28.03 -3.50 -1.10
C PHE A 139 29.47 -4.03 -1.11
N SER A 140 29.72 -5.21 -0.53
CA SER A 140 31.00 -5.90 -0.58
C SER A 140 30.84 -7.29 -1.21
N GLY A 141 31.88 -7.74 -1.93
CA GLY A 141 31.89 -8.99 -2.69
C GLY A 141 32.17 -8.82 -4.18
N GLU A 142 31.88 -9.86 -4.96
CA GLU A 142 32.11 -9.90 -6.40
C GLU A 142 30.90 -9.29 -7.15
N PHE A 143 31.13 -8.19 -7.87
CA PHE A 143 30.17 -7.52 -8.71
C PHE A 143 30.52 -7.69 -10.18
N ILE A 144 29.51 -7.59 -11.05
CA ILE A 144 29.69 -7.53 -12.49
C ILE A 144 29.38 -6.09 -12.93
N THR A 145 30.33 -5.45 -13.58
CA THR A 145 30.14 -4.09 -14.12
C THR A 145 29.22 -4.11 -15.33
N LEU A 146 28.75 -2.93 -15.75
CA LEU A 146 27.99 -2.78 -17.00
C LEU A 146 28.81 -3.18 -18.25
N ALA A 147 30.14 -3.23 -18.14
CA ALA A 147 31.03 -3.72 -19.18
C ALA A 147 31.20 -5.26 -19.15
N GLY A 148 30.58 -5.96 -18.20
CA GLY A 148 30.70 -7.40 -18.03
C GLY A 148 31.97 -7.84 -17.27
N GLU A 149 32.71 -6.89 -16.71
CA GLU A 149 33.93 -7.17 -15.95
C GLU A 149 33.59 -7.54 -14.52
N ARG A 150 34.36 -8.47 -13.94
CA ARG A 150 34.23 -8.83 -12.52
C ARG A 150 35.08 -7.87 -11.70
N VAL A 151 34.46 -7.27 -10.69
CA VAL A 151 35.13 -6.36 -9.75
C VAL A 151 34.82 -6.83 -8.34
N ILE A 152 35.86 -6.97 -7.53
CA ILE A 152 35.71 -7.30 -6.11
C ILE A 152 35.74 -5.98 -5.35
N LEU A 153 34.65 -5.66 -4.66
CA LEU A 153 34.59 -4.56 -3.71
C LEU A 153 34.84 -5.14 -2.32
N SER A 154 35.94 -4.74 -1.69
CA SER A 154 36.21 -5.00 -0.28
C SER A 154 35.92 -3.75 0.53
N ASP A 155 35.50 -3.92 1.79
CA ASP A 155 35.33 -2.84 2.77
C ASP A 155 36.61 -2.00 2.95
#